data_AF-A0A1V8T8L5-F1
#
_entry.id   AF-A0A1V8T8L5-F1
#
_cell.length_a   1.000
_cell.length_b   1.000
_cell.length_c   1.000
_cell.angle_alpha   90.00
_cell.angle_beta   90.00
_cell.angle_gamma   90.00
#
_symmetry.space_group_name_H-M   'P 1'
#
loop_
_entity.id
_entity.type
_entity.pdbx_description
1 polymer ?
#
loop_
_entity_poly.entity_id
_entity_poly.type
_entity_poly.pdbx_seq_one_letter_code
_entity_poly.pdbx_strand_id
1 'polypeptide(L)'
;MDGTSTKFELDRSASLNMANDQLTDLPSYIEPLDPSMYSIDGFCDGYAARRHARQGVATAASLAFRTRFFDAVGDPSERSTFTFENPTHGHVVTLLMPHTRPERLALLSALSEYFCLHDDGEDGTGLEMTVVRKLVRRELLSELLHQISRVNVLQAQNILQSLASYAEAAQMQGTLHFDNVEGYIDFRFVDFGAEFLLACTMFGLDMNPLSGAERAIVDPFVQVAYRAMALINDYYSFDVENASMKTSAHSVNGVGVLMELNVLSVKSAKEALRLLAPDMIACS
;
A
#
# COMPACT_ATOMS: atom_id res chain seq x y z
N MET A 1 38.89 -33.74 16.32
CA MET A 1 38.63 -32.29 16.41
C MET A 1 37.47 -32.02 15.48
N ASP A 2 36.26 -32.25 15.97
CA ASP A 2 35.03 -31.90 15.27
C ASP A 2 33.96 -31.73 16.35
N GLY A 3 33.29 -30.58 16.39
CA GLY A 3 32.45 -30.20 17.52
C GLY A 3 32.13 -28.72 17.64
N THR A 4 32.68 -27.87 16.76
CA THR A 4 32.36 -26.44 16.71
C THR A 4 31.33 -26.07 15.65
N SER A 5 31.05 -26.94 14.67
CA SER A 5 30.13 -26.63 13.56
C SER A 5 28.65 -26.78 13.93
N THR A 6 28.29 -27.77 14.76
CA THR A 6 26.89 -28.03 15.14
C THR A 6 26.31 -27.00 16.08
N LYS A 7 27.13 -26.34 16.92
CA LYS A 7 26.64 -25.36 17.90
C LYS A 7 26.20 -24.04 17.26
N PHE A 8 26.87 -23.61 16.18
CA PHE A 8 26.52 -22.38 15.45
C PHE A 8 25.24 -22.53 14.60
N GLU A 9 24.96 -23.73 14.06
CA GLU A 9 23.72 -24.02 13.34
C GLU A 9 22.52 -24.24 14.30
N LEU A 10 22.78 -24.83 15.47
CA LEU A 10 21.77 -24.93 16.54
C LEU A 10 21.45 -23.57 17.17
N ASP A 11 22.42 -22.66 17.35
CA ASP A 11 22.14 -21.30 17.83
C ASP A 11 21.44 -20.44 16.78
N ARG A 12 21.71 -20.60 15.47
CA ARG A 12 20.95 -19.91 14.42
C ARG A 12 19.52 -20.43 14.32
N SER A 13 19.30 -21.75 14.38
CA SER A 13 17.94 -22.32 14.35
C SER A 13 17.14 -22.03 15.63
N ALA A 14 17.80 -21.89 16.79
CA ALA A 14 17.17 -21.44 18.02
C ALA A 14 16.87 -19.93 18.03
N SER A 15 17.73 -19.11 17.41
CA SER A 15 17.51 -17.66 17.28
C SER A 15 16.45 -17.32 16.22
N LEU A 16 16.30 -18.13 15.17
CA LEU A 16 15.25 -18.01 14.15
C LEU A 16 13.85 -18.44 14.67
N ASN A 17 13.79 -19.26 15.71
CA ASN A 17 12.52 -19.66 16.35
C ASN A 17 12.09 -18.73 17.51
N MET A 18 12.76 -17.58 17.68
CA MET A 18 12.52 -16.65 18.79
C MET A 18 12.17 -15.21 18.37
N ALA A 19 11.83 -14.98 17.10
CA ALA A 19 11.02 -13.81 16.71
C ALA A 19 9.52 -14.16 16.82
N ASN A 20 9.12 -14.69 17.98
CA ASN A 20 7.71 -14.73 18.32
C ASN A 20 7.37 -13.29 18.71
N ASP A 21 6.77 -12.53 17.78
CA ASP A 21 6.29 -11.17 18.00
C ASP A 21 5.18 -11.19 19.07
N GLN A 22 5.62 -11.32 20.33
CA GLN A 22 4.83 -11.41 21.53
C GLN A 22 4.37 -10.00 21.94
N LEU A 23 3.62 -9.34 21.05
CA LEU A 23 2.53 -8.47 21.52
C LEU A 23 1.50 -9.39 22.17
N THR A 24 1.75 -9.73 23.43
CA THR A 24 0.93 -10.65 24.23
C THR A 24 -0.42 -10.05 24.60
N ASP A 25 -0.61 -8.75 24.37
CA ASP A 25 -1.84 -8.01 24.59
C ASP A 25 -2.30 -7.34 23.28
N LEU A 26 -2.58 -8.13 22.24
CA LEU A 26 -3.28 -7.58 21.07
C LEU A 26 -4.67 -7.07 21.49
N PRO A 27 -5.09 -5.90 21.00
CA PRO A 27 -6.47 -5.46 21.18
C PRO A 27 -7.45 -6.53 20.71
N SER A 28 -8.59 -6.66 21.40
CA SER A 28 -9.60 -7.70 21.13
C SER A 28 -10.22 -7.67 19.73
N TYR A 29 -9.93 -6.62 18.96
CA TYR A 29 -10.36 -6.46 17.58
C TYR A 29 -9.28 -6.83 16.55
N ILE A 30 -8.16 -7.40 16.98
CA ILE A 30 -7.06 -7.87 16.13
C ILE A 30 -6.88 -9.38 16.32
N GLU A 31 -6.82 -10.09 15.20
CA GLU A 31 -6.67 -11.55 15.15
C GLU A 31 -5.36 -11.91 14.45
N PRO A 32 -4.54 -12.82 14.98
CA PRO A 32 -3.40 -13.37 14.25
C PRO A 32 -3.89 -14.20 13.06
N LEU A 33 -3.17 -14.15 11.94
CA LEU A 33 -3.45 -15.00 10.78
C LEU A 33 -2.56 -16.24 10.82
N ASP A 34 -3.19 -17.40 10.66
CA ASP A 34 -2.51 -18.67 10.49
C ASP A 34 -1.60 -18.63 9.24
N PRO A 35 -0.28 -18.86 9.38
CA PRO A 35 0.67 -18.88 8.27
C PRO A 35 0.33 -19.88 7.16
N SER A 36 -0.47 -20.92 7.43
CA SER A 36 -0.93 -21.86 6.41
C SER A 36 -1.94 -21.25 5.41
N MET A 37 -2.48 -20.06 5.69
CA MET A 37 -3.46 -19.39 4.84
C MET A 37 -2.84 -18.51 3.75
N TYR A 38 -1.52 -18.28 3.76
CA TYR A 38 -0.85 -17.39 2.81
C TYR A 38 0.57 -17.86 2.49
N SER A 39 1.07 -17.44 1.33
CA SER A 39 2.50 -17.48 1.01
C SER A 39 3.04 -16.06 1.12
N ILE A 40 4.23 -15.93 1.70
CA ILE A 40 4.96 -14.66 1.73
C ILE A 40 5.97 -14.56 0.59
N ASP A 41 6.17 -15.64 -0.19
CA ASP A 41 7.13 -15.69 -1.31
C ASP A 41 8.54 -15.18 -0.96
N GLY A 42 8.97 -15.35 0.29
CA GLY A 42 10.25 -14.87 0.83
C GLY A 42 10.32 -13.38 1.15
N PHE A 43 9.20 -12.65 1.03
CA PHE A 43 9.05 -11.30 1.56
C PHE A 43 8.67 -11.35 3.04
N CYS A 44 8.97 -10.28 3.79
CA CYS A 44 8.45 -10.09 5.16
C CYS A 44 8.75 -11.24 6.14
N ASP A 45 9.84 -11.99 5.95
CA ASP A 45 10.30 -13.00 6.91
C ASP A 45 10.46 -12.37 8.31
N GLY A 46 9.90 -13.03 9.33
CA GLY A 46 9.93 -12.52 10.70
C GLY A 46 8.80 -11.55 11.08
N TYR A 47 7.91 -11.20 10.15
CA TYR A 47 6.73 -10.37 10.45
C TYR A 47 5.47 -11.23 10.66
N ALA A 48 4.78 -11.01 11.79
CA ALA A 48 3.54 -11.70 12.08
C ALA A 48 2.35 -11.05 11.35
N ALA A 49 1.67 -11.81 10.49
CA ALA A 49 0.46 -11.33 9.82
C ALA A 49 -0.72 -11.29 10.80
N ARG A 50 -1.48 -10.19 10.76
CA ARG A 50 -2.63 -9.92 11.63
C ARG A 50 -3.76 -9.35 10.78
N ARG A 51 -4.99 -9.50 11.27
CA ARG A 51 -6.19 -8.97 10.63
C ARG A 51 -7.10 -8.30 11.64
N HIS A 52 -7.72 -7.19 11.26
CA HIS A 52 -8.78 -6.60 12.06
C HIS A 52 -10.04 -7.48 12.02
N ALA A 53 -10.56 -7.88 13.18
CA ALA A 53 -11.73 -8.74 13.36
C ALA A 53 -13.04 -8.18 12.77
N ARG A 54 -13.10 -6.87 12.49
CA ARG A 54 -14.32 -6.19 11.98
C ARG A 54 -14.31 -6.03 10.47
N GLN A 55 -13.88 -7.07 9.75
CA GLN A 55 -13.80 -7.05 8.30
C GLN A 55 -15.10 -6.63 7.61
N GLY A 56 -16.25 -7.13 8.09
CA GLY A 56 -17.55 -6.77 7.51
C GLY A 56 -17.84 -5.26 7.56
N VAL A 57 -17.27 -4.50 8.50
CA VAL A 57 -17.38 -3.04 8.56
C VAL A 57 -16.57 -2.40 7.43
N ALA A 58 -15.34 -2.87 7.20
CA ALA A 58 -14.49 -2.38 6.13
C ALA A 58 -15.12 -2.65 4.76
N THR A 59 -15.53 -3.90 4.51
CA THR A 59 -16.21 -4.33 3.29
C THR A 59 -17.48 -3.51 3.03
N ALA A 60 -18.34 -3.35 4.04
CA ALA A 60 -19.58 -2.59 3.88
C ALA A 60 -19.33 -1.10 3.58
N ALA A 61 -18.32 -0.50 4.21
CA ALA A 61 -17.98 0.90 3.98
C ALA A 61 -17.42 1.14 2.58
N SER A 62 -16.49 0.29 2.12
CA SER A 62 -15.93 0.36 0.77
C SER A 62 -17.02 0.14 -0.28
N LEU A 63 -17.87 -0.88 -0.10
CA LEU A 63 -18.99 -1.13 -1.02
C LEU A 63 -19.96 0.06 -1.07
N ALA A 64 -20.36 0.61 0.08
CA ALA A 64 -21.26 1.76 0.13
C ALA A 64 -20.65 2.99 -0.56
N PHE A 65 -19.35 3.25 -0.37
CA PHE A 65 -18.66 4.33 -1.04
C PHE A 65 -18.61 4.10 -2.55
N ARG A 66 -18.22 2.89 -2.98
CA ARG A 66 -18.08 2.51 -4.39
C ARG A 66 -19.42 2.60 -5.13
N THR A 67 -20.52 2.11 -4.54
CA THR A 67 -21.88 2.28 -5.09
C THR A 67 -22.21 3.75 -5.28
N ARG A 68 -22.02 4.57 -4.24
CA ARG A 68 -22.28 6.00 -4.31
C ARG A 68 -21.41 6.71 -5.35
N PHE A 69 -20.15 6.30 -5.48
CA PHE A 69 -19.24 6.84 -6.48
C PHE A 69 -19.77 6.57 -7.90
N PHE A 70 -20.17 5.34 -8.20
CA PHE A 70 -20.70 5.00 -9.52
C PHE A 70 -22.07 5.62 -9.79
N ASP A 71 -22.93 5.76 -8.78
CA ASP A 71 -24.19 6.48 -8.93
C ASP A 71 -23.97 7.95 -9.30
N ALA A 72 -22.92 8.58 -8.76
CA ALA A 72 -22.64 10.00 -8.94
C ALA A 72 -21.79 10.32 -10.17
N VAL A 73 -20.73 9.54 -10.42
CA VAL A 73 -19.76 9.76 -11.51
C VAL A 73 -20.19 9.02 -12.79
N GLY A 74 -21.05 8.02 -12.66
CA GLY A 74 -21.34 7.02 -13.67
C GLY A 74 -20.35 5.85 -13.57
N ASP A 75 -20.83 4.65 -13.87
CA ASP A 75 -19.98 3.47 -14.03
C ASP A 75 -19.01 3.72 -15.22
N PRO A 76 -17.69 3.80 -14.99
CA PRO A 76 -16.72 3.96 -16.07
C PRO A 76 -16.65 2.72 -16.99
N SER A 77 -17.44 1.67 -16.73
CA SER A 77 -17.56 0.37 -17.41
C SER A 77 -16.42 -0.62 -17.15
N GLU A 78 -16.77 -1.87 -16.81
CA GLU A 78 -16.07 -3.17 -16.95
C GLU A 78 -14.58 -3.32 -16.57
N ARG A 79 -13.87 -2.24 -16.20
CA ARG A 79 -12.40 -2.19 -16.17
C ARG A 79 -11.78 -1.76 -14.85
N SER A 80 -12.50 -1.07 -13.96
CA SER A 80 -12.07 -0.98 -12.56
C SER A 80 -12.43 -2.31 -11.90
N THR A 81 -11.57 -3.30 -12.10
CA THR A 81 -11.66 -4.62 -11.46
C THR A 81 -10.99 -4.61 -10.09
N PHE A 82 -10.15 -3.61 -9.80
CA PHE A 82 -9.47 -3.50 -8.52
C PHE A 82 -10.40 -2.84 -7.48
N THR A 83 -10.39 -3.44 -6.30
CA THR A 83 -11.09 -3.00 -5.10
C THR A 83 -10.29 -3.47 -3.91
N PHE A 84 -10.44 -2.78 -2.78
CA PHE A 84 -9.78 -3.19 -1.54
C PHE A 84 -10.43 -4.42 -0.90
N GLU A 85 -11.52 -4.95 -1.45
CA GLU A 85 -12.10 -6.22 -1.04
C GLU A 85 -11.37 -7.41 -1.69
N ASN A 86 -10.77 -8.29 -0.87
CA ASN A 86 -10.29 -9.61 -1.31
C ASN A 86 -11.14 -10.70 -0.64
N PRO A 87 -11.97 -11.45 -1.39
CA PRO A 87 -12.90 -12.42 -0.81
C PRO A 87 -12.20 -13.64 -0.19
N THR A 88 -10.92 -13.87 -0.50
CA THR A 88 -10.15 -15.01 0.01
C THR A 88 -9.39 -14.65 1.28
N HIS A 89 -8.62 -13.56 1.27
CA HIS A 89 -7.72 -13.22 2.38
C HIS A 89 -8.29 -12.14 3.30
N GLY A 90 -9.17 -11.31 2.78
CA GLY A 90 -9.83 -10.25 3.53
C GLY A 90 -9.63 -8.85 2.95
N HIS A 91 -10.38 -7.90 3.49
CA HIS A 91 -10.30 -6.51 3.06
C HIS A 91 -8.90 -5.93 3.29
N VAL A 92 -8.29 -5.29 2.29
CA VAL A 92 -6.89 -4.82 2.32
C VAL A 92 -6.61 -3.94 3.53
N VAL A 93 -7.48 -2.97 3.87
CA VAL A 93 -7.30 -2.13 5.08
C VAL A 93 -7.22 -2.94 6.38
N THR A 94 -7.96 -4.06 6.49
CA THR A 94 -7.96 -4.86 7.72
C THR A 94 -6.68 -5.69 7.86
N LEU A 95 -5.99 -5.96 6.75
CA LEU A 95 -4.70 -6.65 6.70
C LEU A 95 -3.52 -5.69 6.81
N LEU A 96 -3.60 -4.55 6.11
CA LEU A 96 -2.53 -3.54 6.05
C LEU A 96 -2.46 -2.71 7.35
N MET A 97 -3.61 -2.37 7.93
CA MET A 97 -3.71 -1.52 9.11
C MET A 97 -4.56 -2.19 10.20
N PRO A 98 -4.16 -3.38 10.69
CA PRO A 98 -4.99 -4.17 11.61
C PRO A 98 -5.22 -3.47 12.96
N HIS A 99 -4.33 -2.55 13.34
CA HIS A 99 -4.43 -1.75 14.57
C HIS A 99 -5.36 -0.53 14.44
N THR A 100 -6.03 -0.34 13.30
CA THR A 100 -7.02 0.72 13.13
C THR A 100 -8.08 0.63 14.22
N ARG A 101 -8.35 1.74 14.89
CA ARG A 101 -9.38 1.80 15.92
C ARG A 101 -10.75 1.47 15.31
N PRO A 102 -11.58 0.64 15.96
CA PRO A 102 -12.82 0.15 15.37
C PRO A 102 -13.79 1.24 14.90
N GLU A 103 -13.83 2.39 15.60
CA GLU A 103 -14.66 3.54 15.28
C GLU A 103 -14.17 4.34 14.05
N ARG A 104 -12.94 4.10 13.59
CA ARG A 104 -12.32 4.78 12.44
C ARG A 104 -12.27 3.92 11.18
N LEU A 105 -12.43 2.60 11.35
CA LEU A 105 -12.29 1.62 10.27
C LEU A 105 -13.17 1.94 9.06
N ALA A 106 -14.45 2.27 9.27
CA ALA A 106 -15.37 2.56 8.18
C ALA A 106 -14.93 3.77 7.32
N LEU A 107 -14.51 4.86 7.97
CA LEU A 107 -14.04 6.06 7.26
C LEU A 107 -12.74 5.78 6.50
N LEU A 108 -11.83 5.04 7.12
CA LEU A 108 -10.55 4.68 6.50
C LEU A 108 -10.73 3.75 5.29
N SER A 109 -11.66 2.77 5.39
CA SER A 109 -12.02 1.89 4.27
C SER A 109 -12.64 2.65 3.10
N ALA A 110 -13.60 3.54 3.37
CA ALA A 110 -14.17 4.39 2.33
C ALA A 110 -13.12 5.30 1.66
N LEU A 111 -12.17 5.83 2.44
CA LEU A 111 -11.08 6.67 1.92
C LEU A 111 -10.09 5.87 1.06
N SER A 112 -9.79 4.64 1.46
CA SER A 112 -8.94 3.74 0.68
C SER A 112 -9.60 3.34 -0.63
N GLU A 113 -10.92 3.10 -0.62
CA GLU A 113 -11.69 2.84 -1.85
C GLU A 113 -11.74 4.07 -2.76
N TYR A 114 -11.83 5.30 -2.21
CA TYR A 114 -11.66 6.52 -3.01
C TYR A 114 -10.28 6.56 -3.68
N PHE A 115 -9.21 6.27 -2.94
CA PHE A 115 -7.84 6.27 -3.47
C PHE A 115 -7.71 5.27 -4.63
N CYS A 116 -8.22 4.05 -4.45
CA CYS A 116 -8.30 3.01 -5.49
C CYS A 116 -8.97 3.51 -6.78
N LEU A 117 -10.16 4.10 -6.65
CA LEU A 117 -10.95 4.59 -7.79
C LEU A 117 -10.35 5.84 -8.43
N HIS A 118 -9.58 6.61 -7.66
CA HIS A 118 -8.85 7.78 -8.14
C HIS A 118 -7.69 7.36 -9.03
N ASP A 119 -6.93 6.37 -8.58
CA ASP A 119 -5.76 5.79 -9.25
C ASP A 119 -6.13 5.14 -10.60
N ASP A 120 -7.10 4.21 -10.58
CA ASP A 120 -7.64 3.57 -11.80
C ASP A 120 -8.14 4.58 -12.85
N GLY A 121 -8.67 5.72 -12.37
CA GLY A 121 -9.21 6.78 -13.22
C GLY A 121 -8.17 7.66 -13.90
N GLU A 122 -6.94 7.68 -13.37
CA GLU A 122 -5.83 8.47 -13.91
C GLU A 122 -4.92 7.63 -14.81
N ASP A 123 -4.77 6.34 -14.52
CA ASP A 123 -3.84 5.46 -15.25
C ASP A 123 -4.44 4.67 -16.42
N GLY A 124 -5.76 4.39 -16.43
CA GLY A 124 -6.28 3.28 -17.25
C GLY A 124 -7.20 3.60 -18.42
N THR A 125 -7.82 4.78 -18.51
CA THR A 125 -9.06 4.87 -19.31
C THR A 125 -8.93 5.52 -20.68
N GLY A 126 -7.94 6.40 -20.93
CA GLY A 126 -7.85 7.19 -22.18
C GLY A 126 -9.12 7.99 -22.51
N LEU A 127 -10.11 7.99 -21.61
CA LEU A 127 -11.36 8.71 -21.68
C LEU A 127 -11.13 9.99 -20.88
N GLU A 128 -11.10 11.11 -21.59
CA GLU A 128 -11.02 12.41 -20.95
C GLU A 128 -12.18 12.52 -19.95
N MET A 129 -11.88 12.46 -18.64
CA MET A 129 -12.89 12.67 -17.62
C MET A 129 -13.48 14.06 -17.81
N THR A 130 -14.79 14.12 -18.04
CA THR A 130 -15.49 15.41 -18.19
C THR A 130 -15.29 16.27 -16.95
N VAL A 131 -15.29 17.60 -17.12
CA VAL A 131 -15.17 18.56 -16.02
C VAL A 131 -16.19 18.28 -14.92
N VAL A 132 -17.41 17.86 -15.30
CA VAL A 132 -18.48 17.48 -14.37
C VAL A 132 -18.09 16.27 -13.52
N ARG A 133 -17.56 15.20 -14.12
CA ARG A 133 -17.11 14.01 -13.38
C ARG A 133 -15.95 14.32 -12.43
N LYS A 134 -14.99 15.14 -12.87
CA LYS A 134 -13.89 15.62 -12.02
C LYS A 134 -14.41 16.39 -10.80
N LEU A 135 -15.43 17.23 -10.99
CA LEU A 135 -16.05 18.00 -9.92
C LEU A 135 -16.76 17.08 -8.91
N VAL A 136 -17.60 16.16 -9.39
CA VAL A 136 -18.32 15.20 -8.53
C VAL A 136 -17.35 14.34 -7.71
N ARG A 137 -16.25 13.86 -8.32
CA ARG A 137 -15.19 13.12 -7.62
C ARG A 137 -14.61 13.94 -6.45
N ARG A 138 -14.34 15.24 -6.68
CA ARG A 138 -13.85 16.16 -5.64
C ARG A 138 -14.89 16.42 -4.55
N GLU A 139 -16.17 16.50 -4.89
CA GLU A 139 -17.25 16.65 -3.92
C GLU A 139 -17.37 15.42 -3.00
N LEU A 140 -17.25 14.21 -3.55
CA LEU A 140 -17.23 12.96 -2.77
C LEU A 140 -16.04 12.91 -1.79
N LEU A 141 -14.83 13.27 -2.26
CA LEU A 141 -13.66 13.38 -1.40
C LEU A 141 -13.86 14.44 -0.32
N SER A 142 -14.39 15.61 -0.69
CA SER A 142 -14.64 16.72 0.25
C SER A 142 -15.59 16.31 1.37
N GLU A 143 -16.67 15.60 1.04
CA GLU A 143 -17.59 15.09 2.05
C GLU A 143 -16.93 14.05 2.97
N LEU A 144 -16.14 13.15 2.41
CA LEU A 144 -15.43 12.14 3.20
C LEU A 144 -14.40 12.79 4.13
N LEU A 145 -13.61 13.75 3.64
CA LEU A 145 -12.68 14.54 4.45
C LEU A 145 -13.42 15.37 5.50
N HIS A 146 -14.62 15.87 5.20
CA HIS A 146 -15.45 16.55 6.20
C HIS A 146 -15.86 15.58 7.32
N GLN A 147 -16.27 14.35 7.01
CA GLN A 147 -16.57 13.34 8.02
C GLN A 147 -15.34 12.99 8.88
N ILE A 148 -14.17 12.83 8.25
CA ILE A 148 -12.90 12.61 8.96
C ILE A 148 -12.56 13.81 9.85
N SER A 149 -12.78 15.04 9.38
CA SER A 149 -12.49 16.26 10.16
C SER A 149 -13.34 16.40 11.42
N ARG A 150 -14.56 15.83 11.41
CA ARG A 150 -15.43 15.76 12.59
C ARG A 150 -14.90 14.80 13.66
N VAL A 151 -14.06 13.84 13.27
CA VAL A 151 -13.31 12.98 14.19
C VAL A 151 -12.07 13.73 14.67
N ASN A 152 -11.24 14.22 13.74
CA ASN A 152 -10.05 15.00 14.05
C ASN A 152 -9.63 15.87 12.86
N VAL A 153 -9.65 17.20 13.06
CA VAL A 153 -9.34 18.18 11.99
C VAL A 153 -7.89 18.14 11.53
N LEU A 154 -6.93 17.91 12.43
CA LEU A 154 -5.50 17.90 12.08
C LEU A 154 -5.15 16.68 11.24
N GLN A 155 -5.72 15.52 11.57
CA GLN A 155 -5.53 14.30 10.79
C GLN A 155 -6.20 14.41 9.42
N ALA A 156 -7.39 15.03 9.32
CA ALA A 156 -8.04 15.29 8.04
C ALA A 156 -7.20 16.22 7.14
N GLN A 157 -6.61 17.27 7.71
CA GLN A 157 -5.68 18.16 7.00
C GLN A 157 -4.44 17.42 6.52
N ASN A 158 -3.85 16.57 7.35
CA ASN A 158 -2.68 15.78 6.98
C ASN A 158 -2.98 14.80 5.83
N ILE A 159 -4.13 14.13 5.86
CA ILE A 159 -4.60 13.28 4.74
C ILE A 159 -4.76 14.12 3.46
N LEU A 160 -5.44 15.25 3.53
CA LEU A 160 -5.62 16.12 2.35
C LEU A 160 -4.29 16.60 1.77
N GLN A 161 -3.34 16.97 2.62
CA GLN A 161 -2.01 17.40 2.18
C GLN A 161 -1.25 16.27 1.49
N SER A 162 -1.30 15.05 2.04
CA SER A 162 -0.66 13.88 1.43
C SER A 162 -1.26 13.51 0.07
N LEU A 163 -2.59 13.63 -0.10
CA LEU A 163 -3.26 13.43 -1.39
C LEU A 163 -2.88 14.51 -2.42
N ALA A 164 -2.69 15.75 -1.99
CA ALA A 164 -2.23 16.82 -2.88
C ALA A 164 -0.81 16.54 -3.40
N SER A 165 0.11 16.13 -2.52
CA SER A 165 1.47 15.76 -2.91
C SER A 165 1.50 14.54 -3.85
N TYR A 166 0.63 13.56 -3.63
CA TYR A 166 0.44 12.43 -4.55
C TYR A 166 0.00 12.88 -5.94
N ALA A 167 -1.06 13.70 -6.03
CA ALA A 167 -1.60 14.18 -7.30
C ALA A 167 -0.63 15.07 -8.09
N GLU A 168 0.29 15.77 -7.41
CA GLU A 168 1.39 16.50 -8.04
C GLU A 168 2.42 15.53 -8.65
N ALA A 169 2.75 14.44 -7.97
CA ALA A 169 3.69 13.43 -8.46
C ALA A 169 3.14 12.65 -9.66
N ALA A 170 1.86 12.26 -9.64
CA ALA A 170 1.21 11.56 -10.74
C ALA A 170 1.26 12.34 -12.07
N GLN A 171 1.19 13.68 -12.02
CA GLN A 171 1.28 14.54 -13.21
C GLN A 171 2.66 14.48 -13.91
N MET A 172 3.69 13.96 -13.26
CA MET A 172 5.06 13.89 -13.80
C MET A 172 5.38 12.55 -14.48
N GLN A 173 4.51 11.54 -14.37
CA GLN A 173 4.75 10.16 -14.82
C GLN A 173 5.04 10.01 -16.33
N GLY A 174 4.34 10.74 -17.20
CA GLY A 174 4.36 10.55 -18.66
C GLY A 174 5.67 10.90 -19.38
N THR A 175 6.74 11.24 -18.65
CA THR A 175 8.05 11.62 -19.21
C THR A 175 9.23 10.93 -18.52
N LEU A 176 8.97 9.99 -17.62
CA LEU A 176 10.01 9.44 -16.75
C LEU A 176 10.85 8.39 -17.48
N HIS A 177 12.16 8.63 -17.46
CA HIS A 177 13.20 7.66 -17.78
C HIS A 177 14.10 7.55 -16.55
N PHE A 178 14.43 6.32 -16.16
CA PHE A 178 15.28 6.06 -15.01
C PHE A 178 16.63 5.56 -15.50
N ASP A 179 17.70 6.18 -15.03
CA ASP A 179 19.08 5.77 -15.33
C ASP A 179 19.57 4.64 -14.39
N ASN A 180 18.89 4.45 -13.25
CA ASN A 180 19.23 3.47 -12.22
C ASN A 180 18.00 3.12 -11.37
N VAL A 181 18.12 2.04 -10.58
CA VAL A 181 17.04 1.49 -9.76
C VAL A 181 16.71 2.39 -8.57
N GLU A 182 17.71 3.06 -8.00
CA GLU A 182 17.55 3.98 -6.87
C GLU A 182 16.67 5.17 -7.22
N GLY A 183 16.89 5.78 -8.39
CA GLY A 183 16.05 6.86 -8.91
C GLY A 183 14.61 6.41 -9.15
N TYR A 184 14.41 5.15 -9.58
CA TYR A 184 13.07 4.57 -9.66
C TYR A 184 12.44 4.41 -8.28
N ILE A 185 13.16 3.86 -7.30
CA ILE A 185 12.65 3.64 -5.94
C ILE A 185 12.25 4.97 -5.26
N ASP A 186 13.03 6.03 -5.47
CA ASP A 186 12.74 7.36 -4.91
C ASP A 186 11.48 7.96 -5.51
N PHE A 187 11.31 7.85 -6.83
CA PHE A 187 10.06 8.22 -7.49
C PHE A 187 8.90 7.36 -6.98
N ARG A 188 9.10 6.04 -6.95
CA ARG A 188 8.07 5.05 -6.62
C ARG A 188 7.57 5.19 -5.19
N PHE A 189 8.41 5.65 -4.26
CA PHE A 189 7.97 5.95 -2.89
C PHE A 189 6.84 6.99 -2.85
N VAL A 190 6.93 8.03 -3.67
CA VAL A 190 5.90 9.09 -3.74
C VAL A 190 4.69 8.60 -4.54
N ASP A 191 4.95 7.99 -5.69
CA ASP A 191 3.97 7.43 -6.62
C ASP A 191 3.16 6.26 -6.06
N PHE A 192 3.70 5.55 -5.07
CA PHE A 192 2.97 4.51 -4.33
C PHE A 192 2.04 5.10 -3.26
N GLY A 193 2.12 6.41 -3.00
CA GLY A 193 1.32 7.08 -1.98
C GLY A 193 1.80 6.80 -0.56
N ALA A 194 3.10 6.61 -0.33
CA ALA A 194 3.65 6.29 1.01
C ALA A 194 3.22 7.29 2.10
N GLU A 195 3.28 8.59 1.81
CA GLU A 195 2.84 9.65 2.73
C GLU A 195 1.34 9.60 3.03
N PHE A 196 0.52 9.22 2.04
CA PHE A 196 -0.91 9.01 2.23
C PHE A 196 -1.19 7.81 3.12
N LEU A 197 -0.49 6.69 2.90
CA LEU A 197 -0.63 5.51 3.74
C LEU A 197 -0.16 5.75 5.18
N LEU A 198 0.90 6.54 5.38
CA LEU A 198 1.34 6.96 6.71
C LEU A 198 0.29 7.85 7.39
N ALA A 199 -0.28 8.82 6.67
CA ALA A 199 -1.36 9.67 7.17
C ALA A 199 -2.60 8.86 7.57
N CYS A 200 -2.97 7.88 6.75
CA CYS A 200 -4.03 6.92 7.01
C CYS A 200 -3.75 6.06 8.26
N THR A 201 -2.51 5.59 8.42
CA THR A 201 -2.09 4.82 9.61
C THR A 201 -2.20 5.65 10.88
N MET A 202 -1.69 6.89 10.86
CA MET A 202 -1.82 7.82 12.00
C MET A 202 -3.29 8.12 12.33
N PHE A 203 -4.13 8.35 11.31
CA PHE A 203 -5.56 8.49 11.51
C PHE A 203 -6.18 7.24 12.14
N GLY A 204 -5.87 6.04 11.62
CA GLY A 204 -6.38 4.79 12.15
C GLY A 204 -6.01 4.56 13.62
N LEU A 205 -4.79 4.93 14.00
CA LEU A 205 -4.25 4.79 15.36
C LEU A 205 -4.65 5.90 16.33
N ASP A 206 -5.32 6.96 15.87
CA ASP A 206 -5.56 8.19 16.65
C ASP A 206 -4.27 8.89 17.10
N MET A 207 -3.32 9.00 16.18
CA MET A 207 -2.07 9.72 16.38
C MET A 207 -2.10 11.07 15.67
N ASN A 208 -1.64 12.13 16.34
CA ASN A 208 -1.48 13.42 15.68
C ASN A 208 -0.40 13.33 14.57
N PRO A 209 -0.48 14.20 13.55
CA PRO A 209 0.60 14.32 12.57
C PRO A 209 1.95 14.55 13.25
N LEU A 210 2.98 13.85 12.79
CA LEU A 210 4.33 13.94 13.36
C LEU A 210 4.91 15.34 13.15
N SER A 211 5.55 15.86 14.20
CA SER A 211 6.39 17.05 14.12
C SER A 211 7.66 16.79 13.31
N GLY A 212 8.37 17.86 12.90
CA GLY A 212 9.65 17.71 12.20
C GLY A 212 10.73 16.96 13.00
N ALA A 213 10.72 17.08 14.33
CA ALA A 213 11.63 16.34 15.21
C ALA A 213 11.29 14.85 15.28
N GLU A 214 10.00 14.50 15.32
CA GLU A 214 9.57 13.10 15.29
C GLU A 214 9.83 12.48 13.92
N ARG A 215 9.57 13.21 12.83
CA ARG A 215 9.90 12.79 11.47
C ARG A 215 11.39 12.50 11.27
N ALA A 216 12.27 13.32 11.82
CA ALA A 216 13.72 13.07 11.75
C ALA A 216 14.13 11.71 12.36
N ILE A 217 13.33 11.16 13.27
CA ILE A 217 13.56 9.85 13.90
C ILE A 217 12.83 8.74 13.14
N VAL A 218 11.59 8.99 12.71
CA VAL A 218 10.67 7.98 12.16
C VAL A 218 10.85 7.77 10.66
N ASP A 219 11.15 8.83 9.90
CA ASP A 219 11.21 8.80 8.44
C ASP A 219 12.20 7.75 7.88
N PRO A 220 13.38 7.49 8.47
CA PRO A 220 14.27 6.42 8.00
C PRO A 220 13.59 5.03 7.98
N PHE A 221 12.79 4.73 9.01
CA PHE A 221 12.06 3.45 9.09
C PHE A 221 10.87 3.41 8.12
N VAL A 222 10.14 4.52 8.01
CA VAL A 222 9.05 4.68 7.06
C VAL A 222 9.55 4.49 5.64
N GLN A 223 10.67 5.13 5.26
CA GLN A 223 11.23 5.00 3.92
C GLN A 223 11.56 3.55 3.58
N VAL A 224 12.20 2.82 4.49
CA VAL A 224 12.52 1.40 4.27
C VAL A 224 11.24 0.59 4.09
N ALA A 225 10.27 0.71 5.02
CA ALA A 225 9.05 -0.09 5.00
C ALA A 225 8.20 0.17 3.74
N TYR A 226 7.96 1.44 3.41
CA TYR A 226 7.10 1.79 2.27
C TYR A 226 7.78 1.60 0.91
N ARG A 227 9.10 1.78 0.79
CA ARG A 227 9.82 1.42 -0.45
C ARG A 227 9.74 -0.09 -0.69
N ALA A 228 9.99 -0.91 0.33
CA ALA A 228 9.85 -2.36 0.21
C ALA A 228 8.41 -2.75 -0.15
N MET A 229 7.41 -2.13 0.48
CA MET A 229 6.00 -2.38 0.16
C MET A 229 5.63 -1.98 -1.28
N ALA A 230 6.17 -0.88 -1.78
CA ALA A 230 5.95 -0.46 -3.17
C ALA A 230 6.55 -1.47 -4.17
N LEU A 231 7.76 -1.97 -3.90
CA LEU A 231 8.38 -3.01 -4.73
C LEU A 231 7.60 -4.34 -4.66
N ILE A 232 7.10 -4.73 -3.48
CA ILE A 232 6.23 -5.91 -3.34
C ILE A 232 4.93 -5.73 -4.14
N ASN A 233 4.36 -4.53 -4.13
CA ASN A 233 3.21 -4.22 -4.98
C ASN A 233 3.56 -4.41 -6.46
N ASP A 234 4.67 -3.84 -6.94
CA ASP A 234 5.13 -4.00 -8.32
C ASP A 234 5.29 -5.47 -8.73
N TYR A 235 5.82 -6.32 -7.83
CA TYR A 235 5.98 -7.75 -8.07
C TYR A 235 4.64 -8.44 -8.38
N TYR A 236 3.62 -8.20 -7.56
CA TYR A 236 2.32 -8.84 -7.67
C TYR A 236 1.41 -8.19 -8.71
N SER A 237 1.53 -6.88 -8.94
CA SER A 237 0.70 -6.13 -9.88
C SER A 237 1.20 -6.21 -11.34
N PHE A 238 2.50 -6.52 -11.55
CA PHE A 238 3.13 -6.46 -12.87
C PHE A 238 2.36 -7.18 -13.98
N ASP A 239 1.85 -8.39 -13.74
CA ASP A 239 1.21 -9.16 -14.81
C ASP A 239 -0.10 -8.51 -15.28
N VAL A 240 -0.83 -7.88 -14.35
CA VAL A 240 -2.07 -7.15 -14.64
C VAL A 240 -1.75 -5.81 -15.31
N GLU A 241 -0.80 -5.06 -14.75
CA GLU A 241 -0.37 -3.76 -15.30
C GLU A 241 0.22 -3.91 -16.70
N ASN A 242 1.11 -4.88 -16.93
CA ASN A 242 1.71 -5.14 -18.24
C ASN A 242 0.69 -5.62 -19.29
N ALA A 243 -0.39 -6.31 -18.87
CA ALA A 243 -1.49 -6.62 -19.77
C ALA A 243 -2.25 -5.36 -20.21
N SER A 244 -2.42 -4.40 -19.31
CA SER A 244 -3.02 -3.08 -19.57
C SER A 244 -2.08 -2.13 -20.34
N MET A 245 -0.76 -2.28 -20.21
CA MET A 245 0.24 -1.51 -20.98
C MET A 245 0.21 -1.81 -22.48
N LYS A 246 -0.27 -2.99 -22.89
CA LYS A 246 -0.42 -3.30 -24.33
C LYS A 246 -1.43 -2.39 -25.03
N THR A 247 -2.20 -1.61 -24.28
CA THR A 247 -3.22 -0.68 -24.79
C THR A 247 -2.98 0.79 -24.37
N SER A 248 -2.05 1.07 -23.46
CA SER A 248 -1.71 2.42 -22.98
C SER A 248 -0.23 2.50 -22.61
N ALA A 249 0.46 3.56 -23.05
CA ALA A 249 1.92 3.55 -23.17
C ALA A 249 2.70 3.70 -21.85
N HIS A 250 2.07 3.89 -20.69
CA HIS A 250 2.80 4.28 -19.49
C HIS A 250 2.14 3.75 -18.21
N SER A 251 2.64 2.64 -17.66
CA SER A 251 2.67 2.45 -16.21
C SER A 251 4.13 2.22 -15.83
N VAL A 252 4.58 2.79 -14.72
CA VAL A 252 5.95 2.65 -14.27
C VAL A 252 5.98 1.57 -13.19
N ASN A 253 6.53 0.41 -13.52
CA ASN A 253 6.59 -0.74 -12.64
C ASN A 253 8.03 -1.24 -12.50
N GLY A 254 8.46 -1.59 -11.28
CA GLY A 254 9.84 -1.97 -10.98
C GLY A 254 10.34 -3.19 -11.75
N VAL A 255 9.46 -4.16 -12.05
CA VAL A 255 9.82 -5.30 -12.91
C VAL A 255 10.14 -4.81 -14.32
N GLY A 256 9.34 -3.90 -14.88
CA GLY A 256 9.57 -3.30 -16.20
C GLY A 256 10.87 -2.49 -16.24
N VAL A 257 11.12 -1.66 -15.22
CA VAL A 257 12.34 -0.86 -15.10
C VAL A 257 13.58 -1.75 -15.04
N LEU A 258 13.56 -2.85 -14.27
CA LEU A 258 14.68 -3.80 -14.20
C LEU A 258 14.90 -4.55 -15.52
N MET A 259 13.82 -4.86 -16.26
CA MET A 259 13.95 -5.45 -17.59
C MET A 259 14.70 -4.52 -18.55
N GLU A 260 14.39 -3.22 -18.51
CA GLU A 260 15.02 -2.21 -19.37
C GLU A 260 16.47 -1.94 -18.97
N LEU A 261 16.72 -1.63 -17.68
CA LEU A 261 18.05 -1.26 -17.18
C LEU A 261 19.07 -2.39 -17.27
N ASN A 262 18.63 -3.65 -17.08
CA ASN A 262 19.53 -4.79 -16.93
C ASN A 262 19.36 -5.86 -18.03
N VAL A 263 18.53 -5.60 -19.04
CA VAL A 263 18.24 -6.53 -20.16
C VAL A 263 17.79 -7.91 -19.64
N LEU A 264 16.88 -7.89 -18.66
CA LEU A 264 16.39 -9.09 -17.98
C LEU A 264 15.12 -9.65 -18.62
N SER A 265 14.92 -10.96 -18.48
CA SER A 265 13.61 -11.56 -18.69
C SER A 265 12.65 -11.16 -17.57
N VAL A 266 11.33 -11.20 -17.80
CA VAL A 266 10.30 -10.98 -16.75
C VAL A 266 10.60 -11.82 -15.49
N LYS A 267 10.91 -13.11 -15.68
CA LYS A 267 11.23 -14.02 -14.57
C LYS A 267 12.47 -13.55 -13.79
N SER A 268 13.52 -13.15 -14.50
CA SER A 268 14.76 -12.67 -13.89
C SER A 268 14.58 -11.33 -13.18
N ALA A 269 13.77 -10.42 -13.74
CA ALA A 269 13.45 -9.15 -13.11
C ALA A 269 12.58 -9.33 -11.85
N LYS A 270 11.57 -10.21 -11.89
CA LYS A 270 10.80 -10.59 -10.70
C LYS A 270 11.69 -11.18 -9.60
N GLU A 271 12.64 -12.06 -9.94
CA GLU A 271 13.58 -12.60 -8.94
C GLU A 271 14.51 -11.52 -8.38
N ALA A 272 15.03 -10.62 -9.23
CA ALA A 272 15.87 -9.52 -8.78
C ALA A 272 15.12 -8.61 -7.79
N LEU A 273 13.84 -8.30 -8.06
CA LEU A 273 13.00 -7.51 -7.18
C LEU A 273 12.66 -8.27 -5.87
N ARG A 274 12.49 -9.60 -5.95
CA ARG A 274 12.30 -10.48 -4.78
C ARG A 274 13.50 -10.50 -3.83
N LEU A 275 14.71 -10.26 -4.34
CA LEU A 275 15.92 -10.14 -3.51
C LEU A 275 16.09 -8.71 -2.97
N LEU A 276 15.76 -7.70 -3.79
CA LEU A 276 15.95 -6.29 -3.44
C LEU A 276 15.06 -5.84 -2.28
N ALA A 277 13.76 -6.18 -2.29
CA ALA A 277 12.84 -5.67 -1.27
C ALA A 277 13.14 -6.21 0.15
N PRO A 278 13.44 -7.51 0.36
CA PRO A 278 13.85 -8.01 1.67
C PRO A 278 15.19 -7.45 2.15
N ASP A 279 16.18 -7.25 1.27
CA ASP A 279 17.47 -6.67 1.64
C ASP A 279 17.32 -5.27 2.23
N MET A 280 16.36 -4.47 1.71
CA MET A 280 16.02 -3.17 2.28
C MET A 280 15.50 -3.28 3.71
N ILE A 281 14.63 -4.27 3.98
CA ILE A 281 14.05 -4.53 5.31
C ILE A 281 15.11 -5.07 6.29
N ALA A 282 16.07 -5.86 5.80
CA ALA A 282 17.10 -6.48 6.64
C ALA A 282 18.29 -5.55 6.99
N CYS A 283 18.52 -4.50 6.20
CA CYS A 283 19.65 -3.57 6.39
C CYS A 283 19.34 -2.33 7.25
N SER A 284 18.10 -2.22 7.77
CA SER A 284 17.64 -1.13 8.64
C SER A 284 17.69 -1.49 10.11
#